data_AF-A0A2T6KU91-F1
#
_entry.id   AF-A0A2T6KU91-F1
#
_cell.length_a   1.000
_cell.length_b   1.000
_cell.length_c   1.000
_cell.angle_alpha   90.00
_cell.angle_beta   90.00
_cell.angle_gamma   90.00
#
_symmetry.space_group_name_H-M   'P 1'
#
loop_
_entity.id
_entity.type
_entity.pdbx_description
1 polymer ?
#
loop_
_entity_poly.entity_id
_entity_poly.type
_entity_poly.pdbx_seq_one_letter_code
_entity_poly.pdbx_strand_id
1 'polypeptide(L)' 'MGMGFHYGLGLERFDLPCGGQIWGHGGQLLGYVTYAYRRDDGRSLTMLLASGNGDGFISFAAATGAAYCLT' A
#
# COMPACT_ATOMS: atom_id res chain seq x y z
N MET A 1 -5.84 -10.36 5.08
CA MET A 1 -6.11 -8.91 5.01
C MET A 1 -6.93 -8.52 6.23
N GLY A 2 -6.49 -7.51 6.98
CA GLY A 2 -6.98 -7.16 8.32
C GLY A 2 -7.88 -5.91 8.38
N MET A 3 -8.06 -5.36 9.59
CA MET A 3 -8.84 -4.14 9.83
C MET A 3 -8.33 -2.96 9.00
N GLY A 4 -9.25 -2.23 8.36
CA GLY A 4 -8.95 -1.04 7.55
C GLY A 4 -8.75 -1.29 6.05
N PHE A 5 -8.80 -2.55 5.58
CA PHE A 5 -8.77 -2.88 4.16
C PHE A 5 -10.17 -2.88 3.54
N HIS A 6 -10.31 -2.25 2.38
CA HIS A 6 -11.54 -2.26 1.58
C HIS A 6 -11.22 -2.41 0.09
N TYR A 7 -12.18 -2.93 -0.68
CA TYR A 7 -12.01 -3.19 -2.11
C TYR A 7 -13.24 -2.77 -2.92
N GLY A 8 -13.01 -2.15 -4.08
CA GLY A 8 -14.03 -1.70 -5.01
C GLY A 8 -13.89 -2.29 -6.42
N LEU A 9 -14.09 -1.46 -7.45
CA LEU A 9 -13.95 -1.85 -8.86
C LEU A 9 -12.47 -1.97 -9.27
N GLY A 10 -11.77 -2.99 -8.77
CA GLY A 10 -10.35 -3.18 -9.05
C GLY A 10 -9.44 -2.17 -8.33
N LEU A 11 -9.90 -1.62 -7.20
CA LEU A 11 -9.19 -0.59 -6.44
C LEU A 11 -9.22 -0.94 -4.95
N GLU A 12 -8.04 -0.96 -4.35
CA GLU A 12 -7.81 -1.18 -2.93
C GLU A 12 -7.85 0.15 -2.18
N ARG A 13 -8.42 0.13 -0.97
CA ARG A 13 -8.30 1.21 0.02
C ARG A 13 -7.73 0.66 1.32
N PHE A 14 -6.81 1.40 1.91
CA PHE A 14 -6.37 1.19 3.28
C PHE A 14 -6.65 2.42 4.15
N ASP A 15 -7.29 2.21 5.29
CA ASP A 15 -7.41 3.19 6.36
C ASP A 15 -6.06 3.26 7.12
N LEU A 16 -5.45 4.44 7.17
CA LEU A 16 -4.16 4.63 7.85
C LEU A 16 -4.36 4.71 9.38
N PRO A 17 -3.42 4.19 10.19
CA PRO A 17 -3.51 4.27 11.64
C PRO A 17 -3.43 5.71 12.17
N CYS A 18 -2.81 6.62 11.41
CA CYS A 18 -2.75 8.06 11.71
C CYS A 18 -3.96 8.85 11.18
N GLY A 19 -4.95 8.16 10.60
CA GLY A 19 -6.13 8.77 10.00
C GLY A 19 -6.00 9.10 8.51
N GLY A 20 -7.15 9.15 7.85
CA GLY A 20 -7.25 9.26 6.40
C GLY A 20 -7.05 7.92 5.71
N GLN A 21 -7.09 7.96 4.37
CA GLN A 21 -7.14 6.79 3.52
C GLN A 21 -6.13 6.90 2.39
N ILE A 22 -5.65 5.74 1.93
CA ILE A 22 -4.88 5.63 0.70
C ILE A 22 -5.57 4.68 -0.27
N TRP A 23 -5.44 4.98 -1.55
CA TRP A 23 -6.09 4.27 -2.64
C TRP A 23 -5.05 3.78 -3.63
N GLY A 24 -5.21 2.57 -4.14
CA GLY A 24 -4.20 1.97 -5.00
C GLY A 24 -4.48 0.52 -5.34
N HIS A 25 -3.43 -0.22 -5.67
CA HIS A 25 -3.51 -1.67 -5.80
C HIS A 25 -2.13 -2.31 -5.60
N GLY A 26 -2.11 -3.48 -4.97
CA GLY A 26 -0.98 -4.39 -4.87
C GLY A 26 -0.90 -5.32 -6.07
N GLY A 27 0.28 -5.63 -6.57
CA GLY A 27 0.50 -6.60 -7.63
C GLY A 27 1.50 -7.64 -7.19
N GLN A 28 1.29 -8.88 -7.59
CA GLN A 28 2.29 -9.93 -7.42
C GLN A 28 2.39 -10.74 -8.70
N LEU A 29 3.62 -10.83 -9.21
CA LEU A 29 3.99 -11.71 -10.31
C LEU A 29 5.32 -12.40 -9.95
N LEU A 30 5.75 -13.38 -10.76
CA LEU A 30 6.94 -14.19 -10.51
C LEU A 30 8.17 -13.31 -10.20
N GLY A 31 8.59 -13.34 -8.92
CA GLY A 31 9.75 -12.58 -8.44
C GLY A 31 9.50 -11.09 -8.20
N TYR A 32 8.27 -10.58 -8.32
CA TYR A 32 7.98 -9.16 -8.16
C TYR A 32 6.71 -8.92 -7.35
N VAL A 33 6.82 -8.04 -6.37
CA VAL A 33 5.68 -7.50 -5.62
C VAL A 33 5.66 -5.99 -5.80
N THR A 34 4.52 -5.44 -6.17
CA THR A 34 4.31 -4.00 -6.33
C THR A 34 3.20 -3.52 -5.42
N TYR A 35 3.31 -2.28 -4.94
CA TYR A 35 2.19 -1.54 -4.35
C TYR A 35 2.26 -0.12 -4.90
N ALA A 36 1.20 0.37 -5.51
CA ALA A 36 1.12 1.74 -6.02
C ALA A 36 -0.10 2.42 -5.43
N TYR A 37 0.14 3.45 -4.60
CA TYR A 37 -0.86 4.08 -3.74
C TYR A 37 -0.79 5.60 -3.74
N ARG A 38 -1.92 6.23 -3.47
CA ARG A 38 -2.09 7.68 -3.40
C ARG A 38 -3.01 8.09 -2.25
N ARG A 39 -2.72 9.23 -1.63
CA ARG A 39 -3.56 9.93 -0.66
C ARG A 39 -4.19 11.17 -1.31
N ASP A 40 -5.37 11.56 -0.84
CA ASP A 40 -6.13 12.71 -1.38
C ASP A 40 -5.39 14.04 -1.21
N ASP A 41 -4.44 14.11 -0.26
CA ASP A 41 -3.61 15.29 0.01
C ASP A 41 -2.50 15.53 -1.02
N GLY A 42 -2.41 14.69 -2.05
CA GLY A 42 -1.46 14.89 -3.12
C GLY A 42 -0.17 14.07 -3.01
N ARG A 43 -0.01 13.20 -1.98
CA ARG A 43 1.17 12.31 -1.83
C ARG A 43 0.98 10.94 -2.50
N SER A 44 2.02 10.44 -3.16
CA SER A 44 2.05 9.12 -3.82
C SER A 44 3.21 8.26 -3.31
N LEU A 45 3.00 6.95 -3.28
CA LEU A 45 4.00 5.95 -2.96
C LEU A 45 3.92 4.82 -3.99
N THR A 46 5.06 4.47 -4.58
CA THR A 46 5.21 3.25 -5.35
C THR A 46 6.31 2.42 -4.71
N MET A 47 5.99 1.18 -4.36
CA MET A 47 6.93 0.20 -3.79
C MET A 47 7.08 -0.97 -4.77
N LEU A 48 8.32 -1.41 -4.96
CA LEU A 48 8.68 -2.62 -5.71
C LEU A 48 9.62 -3.46 -4.85
N LEU A 49 9.29 -4.73 -4.66
CA LEU A 49 10.21 -5.73 -4.12
C LEU A 49 10.59 -6.69 -5.24
N ALA A 50 11.87 -6.68 -5.60
CA ALA A 50 12.44 -7.63 -6.54
C ALA A 50 12.90 -8.90 -5.81
N SER A 51 12.71 -10.05 -6.45
CA SER A 51 12.95 -11.37 -5.88
C SER A 51 12.20 -11.61 -4.57
N GLY A 52 11.00 -11.03 -4.43
CA GLY A 52 10.15 -11.19 -3.25
C GLY A 52 9.64 -12.63 -3.12
N ASN A 53 9.66 -13.16 -1.90
CA ASN A 53 9.22 -14.53 -1.57
C ASN A 53 7.87 -14.56 -0.81
N GLY A 54 7.06 -13.51 -0.94
CA GLY A 54 5.76 -13.35 -0.30
C GLY A 54 5.04 -12.11 -0.84
N ASP A 55 3.97 -11.68 -0.17
CA ASP A 55 3.13 -10.54 -0.60
C ASP A 55 3.68 -9.15 -0.21
N GLY A 56 4.80 -9.10 0.51
CA GLY A 56 5.45 -7.85 0.91
C GLY A 56 4.63 -6.96 1.85
N PHE A 57 3.57 -7.47 2.48
CA PHE A 57 2.62 -6.62 3.22
C PHE A 57 3.26 -5.86 4.40
N ILE A 58 4.19 -6.48 5.12
CA ILE A 58 4.89 -5.79 6.23
C ILE A 58 5.75 -4.62 5.71
N SER A 59 6.44 -4.81 4.58
CA SER A 59 7.19 -3.74 3.91
C SER A 59 6.25 -2.63 3.43
N PHE A 60 5.10 -3.00 2.87
CA PHE A 60 4.06 -2.05 2.46
C PHE A 60 3.52 -1.23 3.64
N ALA A 61 3.17 -1.89 4.75
CA ALA A 61 2.67 -1.21 5.96
C ALA A 61 3.72 -0.25 6.55
N ALA A 62 4.99 -0.66 6.58
CA ALA A 62 6.07 0.22 7.03
C ALA A 62 6.28 1.42 6.09
N ALA A 63 6.30 1.18 4.77
CA ALA A 63 6.51 2.23 3.77
C ALA A 63 5.35 3.24 3.75
N THR A 64 4.10 2.79 3.87
CA THR A 64 2.93 3.67 3.95
C THR A 64 2.89 4.47 5.25
N GLY A 65 3.24 3.85 6.39
CA GLY A 65 3.41 4.56 7.65
C GLY A 65 4.45 5.68 7.53
N ALA A 66 5.61 5.40 6.95
CA ALA A 66 6.66 6.39 6.74
C ALA A 66 6.24 7.50 5.76
N ALA A 67 5.60 7.15 4.64
CA ALA A 67 5.27 8.11 3.59
C ALA A 67 4.08 9.02 3.92
N TYR A 68 3.12 8.52 4.70
CA TYR A 68 1.84 9.20 4.91
C TYR A 68 1.60 9.67 6.35
N CYS A 69 2.18 8.99 7.35
CA CYS A 69 1.93 9.28 8.76
C CYS A 69 3.07 10.04 9.46
N LEU A 70 4.30 9.99 8.94
CA LEU A 70 5.36 10.87 9.41
C LEU A 70 5.24 12.24 8.73
N THR A 71 5.40 13.29 9.52
CA THR A 71 5.45 14.69 9.05
C THR A 71 6.83 15.03 8.52
#